data_AF-A0A7C9F4U7-F1
#
_entry.id   AF-A0A7C9F4U7-F1
#
_cell.length_a   1.000
_cell.length_b   1.000
_cell.length_c   1.000
_cell.angle_alpha   90.00
_cell.angle_beta   90.00
_cell.angle_gamma   90.00
#
_symmetry.space_group_name_H-M   'P 1'
#
loop_
_entity.id
_entity.type
_entity.pdbx_description
1 polymer ?
#
loop_
_entity_poly.entity_id
_entity_poly.type
_entity_poly.pdbx_seq_one_letter_code
_entity_poly.pdbx_strand_id
1 'polypeptide(L)'
;MELLGSSSLDEQLMGVQILRRFSVNKRFSDDTLQKIGMSFSTVERLVDMLNWKHPQEEKIRESAAEILSKLAGKKQNSLRVAWIPGSMESIGSLLYSPQTSRSEIGERSMNVDQDNDTYW
;
A
#
# COMPACT_ATOMS: atom_id res chain seq x y z
N MET A 1 -3.25 -3.60 -20.38
CA MET A 1 -2.22 -2.75 -19.76
C MET A 1 -2.21 -1.35 -20.33
N GLU A 2 -2.59 -1.17 -21.60
CA GLU A 2 -2.62 0.15 -22.27
C GLU A 2 -3.36 1.23 -21.47
N LEU A 3 -4.49 0.91 -20.83
CA LEU A 3 -5.23 1.85 -19.99
C LEU A 3 -4.42 2.42 -18.81
N LEU A 4 -3.51 1.64 -18.20
CA LEU A 4 -2.66 2.12 -17.10
C LEU A 4 -1.61 3.12 -17.57
N GLY A 5 -1.20 3.02 -18.84
CA GLY A 5 -0.21 3.88 -19.48
C GLY A 5 -0.81 5.06 -20.24
N SER A 6 -2.14 5.22 -20.25
CA SER A 6 -2.81 6.35 -20.89
C SER A 6 -2.40 7.69 -20.24
N SER A 7 -2.52 8.79 -20.97
CA SER A 7 -2.42 10.15 -20.41
C SER A 7 -3.72 10.64 -19.74
N SER A 8 -4.83 9.89 -19.88
CA SER A 8 -6.12 10.22 -19.26
C SER A 8 -6.24 9.61 -17.87
N LEU A 9 -6.48 10.45 -16.86
CA LEU A 9 -6.67 10.01 -15.47
C LEU A 9 -7.87 9.06 -15.33
N ASP A 10 -8.95 9.31 -16.08
CA ASP A 10 -10.15 8.46 -16.04
C ASP A 10 -9.88 7.07 -16.65
N GLU A 11 -9.10 6.99 -17.73
CA GLU A 11 -8.72 5.71 -18.32
C GLU A 11 -7.77 4.93 -17.40
N GLN A 12 -6.82 5.62 -16.77
CA GLN A 12 -5.93 5.03 -15.76
C GLN A 12 -6.74 4.50 -14.56
N LEU A 13 -7.68 5.31 -14.05
CA LEU A 13 -8.56 4.94 -12.95
C LEU A 13 -9.44 3.74 -13.30
N MET A 14 -10.04 3.73 -14.49
CA MET A 14 -10.84 2.60 -14.96
C MET A 14 -9.97 1.34 -15.09
N GLY A 15 -8.79 1.47 -15.72
CA GLY A 15 -7.87 0.37 -15.93
C GLY A 15 -7.41 -0.28 -14.63
N VAL A 16 -7.01 0.52 -13.64
CA VAL A 16 -6.54 0.00 -12.35
C VAL A 16 -7.68 -0.62 -11.54
N GLN A 17 -8.89 -0.04 -11.59
CA GLN A 17 -10.05 -0.61 -10.88
C GLN A 17 -10.49 -1.96 -11.47
N ILE A 18 -10.48 -2.10 -12.80
CA ILE A 18 -10.76 -3.39 -13.45
C ILE A 18 -9.71 -4.41 -13.01
N LEU A 19 -8.43 -4.04 -13.08
CA LEU A 19 -7.33 -4.94 -12.69
C LEU A 19 -7.42 -5.35 -11.23
N ARG A 20 -7.75 -4.41 -10.33
CA ARG A 20 -8.00 -4.65 -8.92
C ARG A 20 -9.11 -5.66 -8.72
N ARG A 21 -10.27 -5.48 -9.37
CA ARG A 21 -11.42 -6.39 -9.25
C ARG A 21 -11.05 -7.83 -9.58
N PHE A 22 -10.26 -8.07 -10.63
CA PHE A 22 -9.79 -9.42 -10.96
C PHE A 22 -8.73 -9.94 -9.99
N SER A 23 -7.83 -9.07 -9.52
CA SER A 23 -6.75 -9.43 -8.59
C SER A 23 -7.23 -9.84 -7.20
N VAL A 24 -8.39 -9.34 -6.76
CA VAL A 24 -9.00 -9.68 -5.46
C VAL A 24 -10.10 -10.73 -5.56
N ASN A 25 -10.54 -11.07 -6.77
CA ASN A 25 -11.61 -12.03 -6.97
C ASN A 25 -11.15 -13.46 -6.68
N LYS A 26 -11.88 -14.20 -5.83
CA LYS A 26 -11.53 -15.57 -5.45
C LYS A 26 -11.39 -16.54 -6.64
N ARG A 27 -12.14 -16.34 -7.72
CA ARG A 27 -12.13 -17.21 -8.91
C ARG A 27 -11.00 -16.86 -9.89
N PHE A 28 -10.63 -15.59 -9.97
CA PHE A 28 -9.72 -15.09 -11.03
C PHE A 28 -8.35 -14.62 -10.51
N SER A 29 -8.21 -14.41 -9.20
CA SER A 29 -7.01 -13.79 -8.61
C SER A 29 -5.73 -14.56 -8.92
N ASP A 30 -5.74 -15.89 -8.88
CA ASP A 30 -4.52 -16.68 -9.12
C ASP A 30 -3.96 -16.47 -10.53
N ASP A 31 -4.79 -16.67 -11.56
CA ASP A 31 -4.40 -16.46 -12.96
C ASP A 31 -4.07 -14.99 -13.24
N THR A 32 -4.86 -14.06 -12.69
CA THR A 32 -4.65 -12.62 -12.86
C THR A 32 -3.31 -12.19 -12.27
N LEU A 33 -3.03 -12.55 -11.02
CA LEU A 33 -1.79 -12.19 -10.33
C LEU A 33 -0.57 -12.88 -10.95
N GLN A 34 -0.72 -14.09 -11.50
CA GLN A 34 0.33 -14.73 -12.28
C GLN A 34 0.67 -13.92 -13.54
N LYS A 35 -0.36 -13.52 -14.31
CA LYS A 35 -0.18 -12.71 -15.53
C LYS A 35 0.42 -11.34 -15.24
N ILE A 36 -0.06 -10.66 -14.20
CA ILE A 36 0.51 -9.36 -13.77
C ILE A 36 1.96 -9.54 -13.34
N GLY A 37 2.26 -10.54 -12.50
CA GLY A 37 3.62 -10.78 -11.99
C GLY A 37 4.63 -11.19 -13.08
N MET A 38 4.16 -11.66 -14.23
CA MET A 38 5.02 -11.95 -15.39
C MET A 38 5.31 -10.71 -16.24
N SER A 39 4.53 -9.64 -16.12
CA SER A 39 4.71 -8.42 -16.90
C SER A 39 5.39 -7.34 -16.07
N PHE A 40 6.71 -7.25 -16.25
CA PHE A 40 7.57 -6.27 -15.58
C PHE A 40 7.01 -4.85 -15.68
N SER A 41 6.67 -4.39 -16.90
CA SER A 41 6.17 -3.04 -17.15
C SER A 41 4.89 -2.70 -16.39
N THR A 42 4.02 -3.68 -16.13
CA THR A 42 2.82 -3.42 -15.32
C THR A 42 3.11 -3.42 -13.83
N VAL A 43 4.03 -4.26 -13.33
CA VAL A 43 4.43 -4.17 -11.92
C VAL A 43 5.14 -2.85 -11.67
N GLU A 44 6.04 -2.44 -12.56
CA GLU A 44 6.71 -1.15 -12.53
C GLU A 44 5.71 0.01 -12.55
N ARG A 45 4.72 -0.02 -13.46
CA ARG A 45 3.67 1.00 -13.51
C ARG A 45 2.82 1.06 -12.25
N LEU A 46 2.49 -0.09 -11.64
CA LEU A 46 1.77 -0.12 -10.37
C LEU A 46 2.61 0.46 -9.23
N VAL A 47 3.92 0.22 -9.22
CA VAL A 47 4.86 0.82 -8.26
C VAL A 47 4.95 2.34 -8.47
N ASP A 48 5.03 2.80 -9.72
CA ASP A 48 4.99 4.22 -10.06
C ASP A 48 3.70 4.90 -9.55
N MET A 49 2.54 4.26 -9.72
CA MET A 49 1.26 4.73 -9.19
C MET A 49 1.22 4.86 -7.66
N LEU A 50 2.11 4.19 -6.90
CA LEU A 50 2.24 4.41 -5.46
C LEU A 50 2.84 5.76 -5.12
N ASN A 51 3.70 6.28 -6.01
CA ASN A 51 4.41 7.54 -5.81
C ASN A 51 3.56 8.76 -6.17
N TRP A 52 2.42 8.57 -6.81
CA TRP A 52 1.49 9.63 -7.21
C TRP A 52 0.96 10.38 -5.99
N LYS A 53 1.02 11.71 -5.99
CA LYS A 53 0.74 12.54 -4.79
C LYS A 53 -0.49 13.43 -4.95
N HIS A 54 -1.07 13.55 -6.14
CA HIS A 54 -2.22 14.44 -6.30
C HIS A 54 -3.46 13.82 -5.60
N PRO A 55 -4.32 14.65 -4.98
CA PRO A 55 -5.53 14.16 -4.31
C PRO A 55 -6.46 13.38 -5.25
N GLN A 56 -6.54 13.79 -6.53
CA GLN A 56 -7.38 13.13 -7.53
C GLN A 56 -6.91 11.70 -7.86
N GLU A 57 -5.65 11.38 -7.59
CA GLU A 57 -5.01 10.09 -7.85
C GLU A 57 -5.16 9.11 -6.68
N GLU A 58 -5.74 9.54 -5.56
CA GLU A 58 -5.82 8.74 -4.33
C GLU A 58 -6.42 7.35 -4.56
N LYS A 59 -7.53 7.27 -5.31
CA LYS A 59 -8.19 6.00 -5.63
C LYS A 59 -7.34 5.10 -6.53
N ILE A 60 -6.51 5.70 -7.40
CA ILE A 60 -5.57 4.96 -8.24
C ILE A 60 -4.47 4.37 -7.38
N ARG A 61 -3.86 5.22 -6.53
CA ARG A 61 -2.82 4.83 -5.59
C ARG A 61 -3.28 3.73 -4.63
N GLU A 62 -4.48 3.85 -4.07
CA GLU A 62 -5.10 2.83 -3.23
C GLU A 62 -5.28 1.51 -3.99
N SER A 63 -5.83 1.57 -5.22
CA SER A 63 -6.05 0.38 -6.04
C SER A 63 -4.73 -0.31 -6.41
N ALA A 64 -3.70 0.46 -6.73
CA ALA A 64 -2.36 -0.06 -7.02
C ALA A 64 -1.73 -0.72 -5.79
N ALA A 65 -1.85 -0.09 -4.61
CA ALA A 65 -1.37 -0.65 -3.36
C ALA A 65 -2.03 -1.99 -3.03
N GLU A 66 -3.36 -2.10 -3.22
CA GLU A 66 -4.06 -3.35 -2.97
C GLU A 66 -3.62 -4.45 -3.95
N ILE A 67 -3.50 -4.16 -5.26
CA ILE A 67 -3.01 -5.13 -6.24
C ILE A 67 -1.59 -5.60 -5.87
N LEU A 68 -0.68 -4.67 -5.57
CA LEU A 68 0.70 -5.00 -5.18
C LEU A 68 0.76 -5.81 -3.89
N SER A 69 -0.11 -5.55 -2.91
CA SER A 69 -0.20 -6.35 -1.68
C SER A 69 -0.60 -7.80 -1.97
N LYS A 70 -1.58 -8.02 -2.85
CA LYS A 70 -2.00 -9.37 -3.28
C LYS A 70 -0.92 -10.05 -4.10
N LEU A 71 -0.24 -9.28 -4.95
CA LEU A 71 0.84 -9.76 -5.80
C LEU A 71 2.03 -10.22 -4.96
N ALA A 72 2.51 -9.39 -4.02
CA ALA A 72 3.62 -9.70 -3.12
C ALA A 72 3.30 -10.87 -2.17
N GLY A 73 2.02 -11.05 -1.81
CA GLY A 73 1.56 -12.21 -1.03
C GLY A 73 1.71 -13.57 -1.73
N LYS A 74 1.94 -13.59 -3.06
CA LYS A 74 2.25 -14.83 -3.80
C LYS A 74 3.75 -15.09 -3.77
N LYS A 75 4.16 -16.26 -3.27
CA LYS A 75 5.58 -16.67 -3.14
C LYS A 75 6.41 -16.39 -4.39
N GLN A 76 5.91 -16.77 -5.57
CA GLN A 76 6.58 -16.60 -6.87
C GLN A 76 6.69 -15.15 -7.37
N ASN A 77 5.87 -14.25 -6.83
CA ASN A 77 5.82 -12.84 -7.23
C ASN A 77 6.50 -11.91 -6.21
N SER A 78 6.63 -12.34 -4.94
CA SER A 78 7.29 -11.56 -3.88
C SER A 78 8.67 -11.03 -4.30
N LEU A 79 9.54 -11.90 -4.81
CA LEU A 79 10.87 -11.52 -5.32
C LEU A 79 10.79 -10.62 -6.55
N ARG A 80 9.79 -10.83 -7.42
CA ARG A 80 9.63 -10.04 -8.64
C ARG A 80 9.25 -8.60 -8.32
N VAL A 81 8.38 -8.39 -7.32
CA VAL A 81 8.03 -7.05 -6.83
C VAL A 81 9.25 -6.40 -6.18
N ALA A 82 10.00 -7.14 -5.34
CA ALA A 82 11.20 -6.63 -4.68
C ALA A 82 12.32 -6.25 -5.67
N TRP A 83 12.36 -6.90 -6.85
CA TRP A 83 13.34 -6.59 -7.91
C TRP A 83 12.98 -5.37 -8.76
N ILE A 84 11.77 -4.82 -8.65
CA ILE A 84 11.45 -3.54 -9.30
C ILE A 84 12.23 -2.42 -8.61
N PRO A 85 13.04 -1.63 -9.35
CA PRO A 85 13.74 -0.49 -8.77
C PRO A 85 12.77 0.46 -8.05
N GLY A 86 13.14 0.91 -6.85
CA GLY A 86 12.32 1.82 -6.04
C GLY A 86 11.09 1.20 -5.39
N SER A 87 10.74 -0.07 -5.63
CA SER A 87 9.52 -0.66 -5.05
C SER A 87 9.51 -0.68 -3.53
N MET A 88 10.64 -1.06 -2.93
CA MET A 88 10.79 -1.09 -1.47
C MET A 88 10.70 0.32 -0.86
N GLU A 89 11.24 1.33 -1.54
CA GLU A 89 11.14 2.73 -1.13
C GLU A 89 9.70 3.23 -1.23
N SER A 90 9.03 3.00 -2.37
CA SER A 90 7.64 3.39 -2.58
C SER A 90 6.72 2.75 -1.53
N ILE A 91 6.87 1.45 -1.28
CA ILE A 91 6.10 0.75 -0.23
C ILE A 91 6.45 1.33 1.15
N GLY A 92 7.73 1.50 1.47
CA GLY A 92 8.17 2.09 2.74
C GLY A 92 7.60 3.50 2.97
N SER A 93 7.53 4.33 1.92
CA SER A 93 6.98 5.68 1.99
C SER A 93 5.50 5.73 2.37
N LEU A 94 4.73 4.70 2.01
CA LEU A 94 3.32 4.57 2.40
C LEU A 94 3.16 4.15 3.87
N LEU A 95 4.15 3.43 4.41
CA LEU A 95 4.16 3.00 5.81
C LEU A 95 4.71 4.10 6.74
N TYR A 96 5.56 4.98 6.21
CA TYR A 96 6.07 6.13 6.93
C TYR A 96 4.98 7.21 7.06
N SER A 97 4.17 7.12 8.11
CA SER A 97 3.27 8.19 8.51
C SER A 97 3.91 9.04 9.62
N PRO A 98 4.14 10.35 9.43
CA PRO A 98 4.68 11.22 10.49
C PRO A 98 3.74 11.36 11.69
N GLN A 99 2.52 10.80 11.64
CA GLN A 99 1.56 10.78 12.74
C GLN A 99 1.72 9.54 13.64
N THR A 100 2.47 8.50 13.21
CA THR A 100 2.66 7.28 14.02
C THR A 100 3.57 7.49 15.22
N SER A 101 4.26 8.63 15.30
CA SER A 101 5.07 9.04 16.46
C SER A 101 4.27 9.76 17.55
N ARG A 102 2.95 9.95 17.39
CA ARG A 102 2.10 10.64 18.39
C ARG A 102 1.14 9.72 19.17
N SER A 103 1.15 8.42 18.90
CA SER A 103 0.35 7.46 19.66
C SER A 103 1.24 6.35 20.19
N GLU A 104 2.09 6.66 21.16
CA GLU A 104 2.66 5.71 22.13
C GLU A 104 3.56 6.48 23.11
N ILE A 105 2.93 7.16 24.08
CA ILE A 105 3.28 7.16 25.51
C ILE A 105 1.98 7.63 26.16
N GLY A 106 1.17 6.65 26.57
CA GLY A 106 0.13 6.93 27.54
C GLY A 106 0.84 7.40 28.80
N GLU A 107 0.68 8.67 29.13
CA GLU A 107 0.87 9.20 30.47
C GLU A 107 -0.09 8.44 31.40
N ARG A 108 0.32 7.24 31.83
CA ARG A 108 -0.18 6.65 33.05
C ARG A 108 0.39 7.50 34.17
N SER A 109 -0.34 8.56 34.52
CA SER A 109 -0.17 9.26 35.79
C SER A 109 -0.27 8.19 36.89
N MET A 110 0.88 7.75 37.39
CA MET A 110 0.93 7.01 38.64
C MET A 110 0.46 7.98 39.70
N ASN A 111 -0.78 7.83 40.14
CA ASN A 111 -1.26 8.45 41.36
C ASN A 111 -0.38 7.87 42.48
N VAL A 112 0.61 8.66 42.91
CA VAL A 112 1.32 8.42 44.15
C VAL A 112 0.31 8.75 45.24
N ASP A 113 -0.30 7.71 45.82
CA ASP A 113 -0.98 7.84 47.09
C ASP A 113 0.07 8.28 48.11
N GLN A 114 0.05 9.57 48.40
CA GLN A 114 0.88 10.16 49.44
C GLN A 114 0.18 9.89 50.76
N ASP A 115 0.59 8.77 51.36
CA ASP A 115 0.35 8.44 52.76
C ASP A 115 0.92 9.59 53.60
N ASN A 116 0.04 10.45 54.11
CA ASN A 116 0.39 11.53 55.00
C ASN A 116 -0.03 11.14 56.42
N ASP A 117 0.74 10.22 57.00
CA ASP A 117 0.92 10.16 58.44
C ASP A 117 1.52 11.50 58.90
N THR A 118 0.70 12.34 59.53
CA THR A 118 1.22 13.44 60.35
C THR A 118 0.51 13.43 61.69
N TYR A 119 1.22 12.90 62.68
CA TYR A 119 1.00 13.16 64.09
C TYR A 119 1.04 14.69 64.32
N TRP A 120 -0.04 15.27 64.84
CA TRP A 120 -0.15 16.17 65.99
C TRP A 120 -1.61 16.59 66.17
#